data_AF-A0A7T4B908-F1
#
_entry.id   AF-A0A7T4B908-F1
#
_cell.length_a   1.000
_cell.length_b   1.000
_cell.length_c   1.000
_cell.angle_alpha   90.00
_cell.angle_beta   90.00
_cell.angle_gamma   90.00
#
_symmetry.space_group_name_H-M   'P 1'
#
loop_
_entity.id
_entity.type
_entity.pdbx_description
1 polymer ?
#
loop_
_entity_poly.entity_id
_entity_poly.type
_entity_poly.pdbx_seq_one_letter_code
_entity_poly.pdbx_strand_id
1 'polypeptide(L)' 'MTETEKLLNHAQDIARRTFVDPSEAAVMDLFRELCNERDRMAWATDDRAAVH' A
#
# COMPACT_ATOMS: atom_id res chain seq x y z
N MET A 1 9.66 -2.55 -12.47
CA MET A 1 9.23 -2.17 -11.11
C MET A 1 8.54 -3.35 -10.47
N THR A 2 9.03 -3.74 -9.30
CA THR A 2 8.38 -4.69 -8.40
C THR A 2 7.08 -4.09 -7.83
N GLU A 3 6.18 -4.94 -7.36
CA GLU A 3 4.93 -4.51 -6.72
C GLU A 3 5.20 -3.64 -5.47
N THR A 4 6.24 -3.98 -4.72
CA THR A 4 6.71 -3.19 -3.57
C THR A 4 7.09 -1.77 -3.97
N GLU A 5 7.82 -1.60 -5.08
CA GLU A 5 8.18 -0.27 -5.59
C GLU A 5 6.96 0.54 -6.06
N LYS A 6 5.93 -0.12 -6.61
CA LYS A 6 4.67 0.55 -6.99
C LYS A 6 3.93 1.06 -5.76
N LEU A 7 3.83 0.23 -4.72
CA LEU A 7 3.21 0.62 -3.45
C LEU A 7 3.95 1.79 -2.78
N LEU A 8 5.29 1.76 -2.80
CA LEU A 8 6.09 2.84 -2.23
C LEU A 8 5.90 4.16 -3.00
N ASN A 9 5.89 4.11 -4.34
CA ASN A 9 5.60 5.29 -5.15
C ASN A 9 4.19 5.84 -4.89
N HIS A 10 3.20 4.95 -4.69
CA HIS A 10 1.84 5.34 -4.37
C HIS A 10 1.76 6.02 -2.99
N ALA A 11 2.42 5.46 -1.97
CA ALA A 11 2.50 6.05 -0.64
C ALA A 11 3.13 7.46 -0.69
N GLN A 12 4.22 7.63 -1.45
CA GLN A 12 4.86 8.92 -1.63
C GLN A 12 3.96 9.94 -2.34
N ASP A 13 3.19 9.51 -3.36
CA ASP A 13 2.26 10.39 -4.05
C ASP A 13 1.13 10.88 -3.11
N ILE A 14 0.57 9.98 -2.32
CA ILE A 14 -0.42 10.33 -1.28
C ILE A 14 0.19 11.30 -0.29
N ALA A 15 1.37 10.99 0.26
CA ALA A 15 2.02 11.84 1.25
C ALA A 15 2.28 13.25 0.72
N ARG A 16 2.75 13.39 -0.53
CA ARG A 16 2.97 14.70 -1.20
C ARG A 16 1.69 15.49 -1.44
N ARG A 17 0.55 14.80 -1.60
CA ARG A 17 -0.76 15.46 -1.79
C ARG A 17 -1.41 15.84 -0.47
N THR A 18 -1.17 15.08 0.59
CA THR A 18 -1.78 15.26 1.90
C THR A 18 -0.98 16.21 2.79
N PHE A 19 0.35 16.17 2.71
CA PHE A 19 1.24 16.94 3.57
C PHE A 19 2.07 17.94 2.76
N VAL A 20 2.22 19.15 3.29
CA VAL A 20 3.05 20.22 2.70
C VAL A 20 4.53 19.86 2.77
N ASP A 21 4.94 19.16 3.84
CA ASP A 21 6.27 18.59 4.00
C ASP A 21 6.14 17.13 4.49
N PRO A 22 6.03 16.16 3.57
CA PRO A 22 5.86 14.76 3.94
C PRO A 22 7.16 14.22 4.53
N SER A 23 7.14 13.97 5.84
CA SER A 23 8.24 13.25 6.49
C SER A 23 8.33 11.80 6.01
N GLU A 24 9.53 11.24 6.06
CA GLU A 24 9.75 9.82 5.75
C GLU A 24 8.88 8.90 6.61
N ALA A 25 8.67 9.25 7.88
CA ALA A 25 7.77 8.51 8.77
C ALA A 25 6.34 8.43 8.24
N ALA A 26 5.78 9.56 7.77
CA ALA A 26 4.42 9.60 7.21
C ALA A 26 4.28 8.76 5.93
N VAL A 27 5.31 8.78 5.07
CA VAL A 27 5.37 7.94 3.86
C VAL A 27 5.43 6.46 4.24
N MET A 28 6.24 6.10 5.24
CA MET A 28 6.39 4.72 5.69
C MET A 28 5.12 4.19 6.37
N ASP A 29 4.40 5.03 7.12
CA ASP A 29 3.11 4.66 7.71
C ASP A 29 2.06 4.39 6.62
N LEU A 30 1.94 5.27 5.63
CA LEU A 30 1.07 5.07 4.46
C LEU A 30 1.44 3.81 3.68
N PHE A 31 2.74 3.59 3.46
CA PHE A 31 3.22 2.40 2.77
C PHE A 31 2.85 1.11 3.52
N ARG A 32 2.97 1.12 4.85
CA ARG A 32 2.63 -0.02 5.71
C ARG A 32 1.13 -0.31 5.68
N GLU A 33 0.30 0.73 5.66
CA GLU A 33 -1.14 0.61 5.53
C GLU A 33 -1.53 0.04 4.16
N LEU A 34 -0.92 0.50 3.06
CA LEU A 34 -1.12 -0.06 1.73
C LEU A 34 -0.68 -1.52 1.63
N CYS A 35 0.41 -1.90 2.30
CA CYS A 35 0.85 -3.30 2.37
C CYS A 35 -0.18 -4.17 3.10
N ASN A 36 -0.70 -3.69 4.23
CA ASN A 36 -1.71 -4.39 5.02
C ASN A 36 -3.04 -4.52 4.26
N GLU A 37 -3.48 -3.46 3.57
CA GLU A 37 -4.69 -3.49 2.76
C GLU A 37 -4.55 -4.48 1.61
N ARG A 38 -3.40 -4.49 0.92
CA ARG A 38 -3.12 -5.47 -0.12
C ARG A 38 -3.11 -6.89 0.45
N ASP A 39 -2.51 -7.12 1.61
CA ASP A 39 -2.48 -8.45 2.23
C ASP A 39 -3.91 -8.93 2.55
N ARG A 40 -4.75 -8.05 3.12
CA ARG A 40 -6.18 -8.32 3.34
C ARG A 40 -6.93 -8.61 2.05
N MET A 41 -6.72 -7.81 1.00
CA MET A 41 -7.36 -8.03 -0.30
C MET A 41 -6.86 -9.31 -0.96
N ALA A 42 -5.57 -9.63 -0.85
CA ALA A 42 -4.98 -10.85 -1.39
C ALA A 42 -5.65 -12.08 -0.74
N TRP A 43 -5.83 -12.06 0.58
CA TRP A 43 -6.56 -13.12 1.31
C TRP A 43 -8.03 -13.20 0.89
N ALA A 44 -8.70 -12.06 0.68
CA ALA A 44 -10.09 -12.02 0.23
C ALA A 44 -10.30 -12.54 -1.21
N THR A 45 -9.29 -12.40 -2.08
CA THR A 45 -9.29 -13.02 -3.42
C THR A 45 -8.90 -14.49 -3.41
N ASP A 46 -8.06 -14.93 -2.47
CA ASP A 46 -7.66 -16.34 -2.32
C ASP A 46 -8.84 -17.21 -1.85
N ASP A 47 -9.68 -16.70 -0.94
CA ASP A 47 -10.89 -17.38 -0.47
C ASP A 47 -11.92 -17.61 -1.60
N ARG A 48 -11.98 -16.72 -2.60
CA ARG A 48 -12.83 -16.92 -3.79
C ARG A 48 -12.27 -17.93 -4.80
N ALA A 49 -10.98 -18.24 -4.74
CA ALA A 49 -10.35 -19.23 -5.61
C ALA A 49 -10.43 -20.66 -5.05
N ALA A 50 -10.69 -20.82 -3.74
CA ALA A 50 -10.78 -22.12 -3.07
C ALA A 50 -12.14 -22.84 -3.22
N VAL A 51 -13.11 -22.27 -3.94
CA VAL A 51 -14.48 -22.83 -4.09
C VAL A 51 -14.77 -23.35 -5.51
N HIS A 52 -13.76 -23.89 -6.21
CA HIS A 52 -13.98 -24.49 -7.54
C HIS A 52 -13.44 -25.90 -7.71
#